data_AF-A0A6S7JY72-F1
#
_entry.id   AF-A0A6S7JY72-F1
#
_cell.length_a   1.000
_cell.length_b   1.000
_cell.length_c   1.000
_cell.angle_alpha   90.00
_cell.angle_beta   90.00
_cell.angle_gamma   90.00
#
_symmetry.space_group_name_H-M   'P 1'
#
loop_
_entity.id
_entity.type
_entity.pdbx_description
1 polymer ?
#
loop_
_entity_poly.entity_id
_entity_poly.type
_entity_poly.pdbx_seq_one_letter_code
_entity_poly.pdbx_strand_id
1 'polypeptide(L)'
;MKCPKEDSVGAVCGEDNQSYESECEMLKRGVKLAYKGLCKKNCQSEVCGIESGTYASRCHANEVNAHVDYYGRCEYHFKSALMKDNERGSSFEDERCEMVYENGRCSSVKCEATVLPPGACCPICGEYREGMI
;
A
#
# COMPACT_ATOMS: atom_id res chain seq x y z
N MET A 1 -28.57 15.35 7.59
CA MET A 1 -27.97 15.35 8.95
C MET A 1 -27.13 16.62 9.11
N LYS A 2 -27.03 17.20 10.32
CA LYS A 2 -26.12 18.31 10.62
C LYS A 2 -24.90 17.75 11.37
N CYS A 3 -23.71 18.30 11.12
CA CYS A 3 -22.51 17.84 11.81
C CYS A 3 -22.45 18.49 13.19
N PRO A 4 -22.21 17.73 14.27
CA PRO A 4 -21.93 18.29 15.57
C PRO A 4 -20.69 19.19 15.51
N LYS A 5 -20.71 20.30 16.26
CA LYS A 5 -19.57 21.23 16.33
C LYS A 5 -18.33 20.60 16.99
N GLU A 6 -18.52 19.60 17.84
CA GLU A 6 -17.42 18.87 18.50
C GLU A 6 -16.67 17.96 17.52
N ASP A 7 -17.36 17.34 16.57
CA ASP A 7 -16.75 16.56 15.48
C ASP A 7 -16.13 17.45 14.40
N SER A 8 -16.23 18.78 14.53
CA SER A 8 -15.75 19.76 13.54
C SER A 8 -14.29 20.18 13.76
N VAL A 9 -13.60 19.59 14.74
CA VAL A 9 -12.26 20.00 15.14
C VAL A 9 -11.23 19.02 14.59
N GLY A 10 -10.60 19.41 13.49
CA GLY A 10 -9.47 18.69 12.90
C GLY A 10 -9.72 18.42 11.42
N ALA A 11 -8.95 19.12 10.57
CA ALA A 11 -8.99 18.85 9.15
C ALA A 11 -8.62 17.39 8.86
N VAL A 12 -9.19 16.82 7.82
CA VAL A 12 -8.92 15.44 7.37
C VAL A 12 -8.69 15.40 5.86
N CYS A 13 -8.02 14.35 5.40
CA CYS A 13 -7.86 14.04 3.99
C CYS A 13 -8.72 12.82 3.65
N GLY A 14 -9.58 12.93 2.65
CA GLY A 14 -10.39 11.83 2.14
C GLY A 14 -9.63 10.95 1.15
N GLU A 15 -10.15 9.74 0.90
CA GLU A 15 -9.68 8.84 -0.16
C GLU A 15 -9.81 9.44 -1.57
N ASP A 16 -10.58 10.52 -1.72
CA ASP A 16 -10.72 11.30 -2.95
C ASP A 16 -9.62 12.38 -3.12
N ASN A 17 -8.60 12.36 -2.27
CA ASN A 17 -7.51 13.35 -2.22
C ASN A 17 -7.96 14.79 -1.95
N GLN A 18 -9.15 14.99 -1.36
CA GLN A 18 -9.64 16.29 -0.94
C GLN A 18 -9.53 16.49 0.57
N SER A 19 -9.21 17.72 0.97
CA SER A 19 -9.20 18.10 2.38
C SER A 19 -10.59 18.56 2.82
N TYR A 20 -10.98 18.15 4.01
CA TYR A 20 -12.23 18.52 4.64
C TYR A 20 -11.97 19.19 5.98
N GLU A 21 -12.81 20.14 6.35
CA GLU A 21 -12.71 20.84 7.64
C GLU A 21 -12.91 19.88 8.82
N SER A 22 -13.63 18.77 8.59
CA SER A 22 -13.90 17.75 9.58
C SER A 22 -14.23 16.39 8.95
N GLU A 23 -14.09 15.34 9.75
CA GLU A 23 -14.49 13.98 9.37
C GLU A 23 -15.99 13.89 9.07
N CYS A 24 -16.83 14.59 9.83
CA CYS A 24 -18.27 14.57 9.59
C CYS A 24 -18.66 15.21 8.25
N GLU A 25 -18.06 16.34 7.86
CA GLU A 25 -18.33 16.97 6.55
C GLU A 25 -17.85 16.13 5.37
N MET A 26 -16.74 15.40 5.56
CA MET A 26 -16.26 14.39 4.60
C MET A 26 -17.26 13.24 4.46
N LEU A 27 -17.68 12.63 5.59
CA LEU A 27 -18.60 11.49 5.61
C LEU A 27 -19.97 11.85 5.02
N LYS A 28 -20.47 13.08 5.23
CA LYS A 28 -21.69 13.58 4.58
C LYS A 28 -21.63 13.56 3.06
N ARG A 29 -20.44 13.71 2.48
CA ARG A 29 -20.21 13.62 1.02
C ARG A 29 -20.00 12.18 0.54
N GLY A 30 -20.07 11.20 1.45
CA GLY A 30 -19.87 9.79 1.13
C GLY A 30 -18.40 9.42 0.91
N VAL A 31 -17.47 10.26 1.38
CA VAL A 31 -16.02 10.05 1.23
C VAL A 31 -15.47 9.34 2.47
N LYS A 32 -14.59 8.35 2.26
CA LYS A 32 -13.90 7.63 3.34
C LYS A 32 -12.65 8.38 3.79
N LEU A 33 -12.28 8.20 5.06
CA LEU A 33 -11.08 8.80 5.63
C LEU A 33 -9.83 8.12 5.06
N ALA A 34 -8.89 8.90 4.54
CA ALA A 34 -7.55 8.43 4.22
C ALA A 34 -6.58 8.63 5.40
N TYR A 35 -6.54 9.83 5.97
CA TYR A 35 -5.73 10.16 7.16
C TYR A 35 -6.17 11.48 7.78
N LYS A 36 -5.76 11.71 9.04
CA LYS A 36 -6.01 12.98 9.75
C LYS A 36 -5.04 14.06 9.30
N GLY A 37 -5.52 15.31 9.25
CA GLY A 37 -4.81 16.48 8.74
C GLY A 37 -5.16 16.80 7.28
N LEU A 38 -4.63 17.93 6.79
CA LEU A 38 -4.81 18.34 5.38
C LEU A 38 -4.09 17.38 4.42
N CYS A 39 -4.63 17.24 3.21
CA CYS A 39 -4.00 16.48 2.16
C CYS A 39 -2.63 17.05 1.80
N LYS A 40 -1.60 16.20 1.78
CA LYS A 40 -0.24 16.60 1.41
C LYS A 40 -0.03 16.40 -0.09
N LYS A 41 0.72 17.31 -0.73
CA LYS A 41 0.97 17.27 -2.18
C LYS A 41 1.68 16.00 -2.65
N ASN A 42 2.49 15.37 -1.79
CA ASN A 42 3.22 14.14 -2.09
C ASN A 42 2.41 12.85 -1.80
N CYS A 43 1.09 12.97 -1.56
CA CYS A 43 0.22 11.86 -1.18
C CYS A 43 -1.02 11.75 -2.09
N GLN A 44 -0.87 11.96 -3.40
CA GLN A 44 -2.01 12.01 -4.33
C GLN A 44 -2.10 10.82 -5.30
N SER A 45 -1.11 9.93 -5.27
CA SER A 45 -1.04 8.78 -6.16
C SER A 45 -1.43 7.52 -5.43
N GLU A 46 -2.36 6.75 -5.99
CA GLU A 46 -2.74 5.43 -5.48
C GLU A 46 -1.53 4.51 -5.36
N VAL A 47 -1.61 3.55 -4.43
CA VAL A 47 -0.57 2.55 -4.18
C VAL A 47 -1.19 1.19 -3.88
N CYS A 48 -0.50 0.13 -4.26
CA CYS A 48 -0.82 -1.22 -3.85
C CYS A 48 0.03 -1.59 -2.64
N GLY A 49 -0.59 -2.15 -1.60
CA GLY A 49 0.11 -2.70 -0.45
C GLY A 49 0.42 -4.19 -0.61
N ILE A 50 1.42 -4.66 0.13
CA ILE A 50 1.85 -6.07 0.13
C ILE A 50 0.70 -7.02 0.51
N GLU A 51 -0.20 -6.60 1.39
CA GLU A 51 -1.39 -7.35 1.81
C GLU A 51 -2.53 -7.33 0.76
N SER A 52 -2.23 -6.98 -0.50
CA SER A 52 -3.16 -6.89 -1.63
C SER A 52 -4.27 -5.82 -1.50
N GLY A 53 -4.07 -4.82 -0.65
CA GLY A 53 -4.96 -3.66 -0.50
C GLY A 53 -4.56 -2.49 -1.41
N THR A 54 -5.50 -1.92 -2.16
CA THR A 54 -5.28 -0.65 -2.88
C THR A 54 -5.62 0.52 -1.95
N TYR A 55 -4.69 1.45 -1.81
CA TYR A 55 -4.86 2.65 -1.00
C TYR A 55 -4.85 3.89 -1.88
N ALA A 56 -5.72 4.86 -1.56
CA ALA A 56 -5.82 6.14 -2.27
C ALA A 56 -4.48 6.90 -2.34
N SER A 57 -3.59 6.69 -1.37
CA SER A 57 -2.22 7.22 -1.41
C SER A 57 -1.23 6.46 -0.54
N ARG A 58 0.06 6.70 -0.74
CA ARG A 58 1.12 6.27 0.19
C ARG A 58 0.85 6.69 1.64
N CYS A 59 0.25 7.87 1.84
CA CYS A 59 0.00 8.39 3.17
C CYS A 59 -1.23 7.76 3.82
N HIS A 60 -2.22 7.37 3.01
CA HIS A 60 -3.30 6.48 3.46
C HIS A 60 -2.71 5.12 3.88
N ALA A 61 -1.87 4.49 3.06
CA ALA A 61 -1.23 3.22 3.41
C ALA A 61 -0.45 3.30 4.74
N ASN A 62 0.33 4.37 4.94
CA ASN A 62 1.06 4.60 6.17
C ASN A 62 0.16 4.77 7.41
N GLU A 63 -1.00 5.42 7.28
CA GLU A 63 -1.96 5.62 8.39
C GLU A 63 -2.46 4.28 8.95
N VAL A 64 -2.64 3.29 8.08
CA VAL A 64 -3.08 1.94 8.44
C VAL A 64 -1.93 0.95 8.60
N ASN A 65 -0.68 1.43 8.67
CA ASN A 65 0.55 0.61 8.73
C ASN A 65 0.71 -0.41 7.59
N ALA A 66 0.08 -0.14 6.44
CA ALA A 66 0.26 -0.95 5.25
C ALA A 66 1.57 -0.60 4.56
N HIS A 67 2.34 -1.63 4.24
CA HIS A 67 3.58 -1.49 3.47
C HIS A 67 3.23 -1.37 1.99
N VAL A 68 3.65 -0.27 1.36
CA VAL A 68 3.51 -0.07 -0.08
C VAL A 68 4.42 -1.02 -0.83
N ASP A 69 3.85 -1.78 -1.76
CA ASP A 69 4.54 -2.67 -2.68
C ASP A 69 4.89 -1.93 -3.98
N TYR A 70 3.91 -1.29 -4.63
CA TYR A 70 4.11 -0.49 -5.84
C TYR A 70 3.11 0.66 -5.96
N TYR A 71 3.43 1.64 -6.81
CA TYR A 71 2.51 2.73 -7.17
C TYR A 71 1.46 2.25 -8.18
N GLY A 72 0.22 2.74 -8.01
CA GLY A 72 -0.95 2.32 -8.77
C GLY A 72 -1.84 1.35 -7.98
N ARG A 73 -2.96 0.97 -8.59
CA ARG A 73 -3.91 0.03 -8.00
C ARG A 73 -3.33 -1.38 -7.92
N CYS A 74 -3.79 -2.17 -6.95
CA CYS A 74 -3.49 -3.60 -6.94
C CYS A 74 -4.16 -4.28 -8.14
N GLU A 75 -3.41 -5.15 -8.81
CA GLU A 75 -3.93 -6.01 -9.85
C GLU A 75 -3.64 -7.47 -9.48
N TYR A 76 -4.69 -8.28 -9.45
CA TYR A 76 -4.60 -9.73 -9.24
C TYR A 76 -4.23 -10.40 -10.56
N HIS A 77 -2.96 -10.36 -10.92
CA HIS A 77 -2.44 -11.20 -11.99
C HIS A 77 -2.03 -12.55 -11.40
N PHE A 78 -2.79 -13.61 -11.68
CA PHE A 78 -2.41 -14.99 -11.38
C PHE A 78 -1.33 -15.52 -12.35
N LYS A 79 -0.54 -14.64 -12.96
CA LYS A 79 0.71 -15.07 -13.57
C LYS A 79 1.70 -15.13 -12.44
N SER A 80 1.99 -16.34 -11.97
CA SER A 80 3.10 -16.63 -11.08
C SER A 80 4.30 -15.80 -11.54
N ALA A 81 4.76 -14.86 -10.72
CA ALA A 81 6.09 -14.31 -10.88
C ALA A 81 7.03 -15.50 -10.75
N LEU A 82 7.42 -16.09 -11.88
CA LEU A 82 8.39 -17.16 -11.90
C LEU A 82 9.72 -16.49 -11.60
N MET A 83 10.26 -16.72 -10.41
CA MET A 83 11.66 -16.41 -10.11
C MET A 83 12.51 -17.17 -11.12
N LYS A 84 13.05 -16.47 -12.12
CA LYS A 84 14.12 -17.02 -12.95
C LYS A 84 15.41 -16.72 -12.23
N ASP A 85 15.97 -17.75 -11.58
CA ASP A 85 17.31 -17.67 -11.05
C ASP A 85 18.30 -17.62 -12.23
N ASN A 86 19.09 -16.55 -12.29
CA ASN A 86 20.27 -16.48 -13.15
C ASN A 86 21.51 -16.17 -12.30
N GLU A 87 22.69 -16.27 -12.92
CA GLU A 87 24.01 -16.07 -12.29
C GLU A 87 24.24 -14.66 -11.71
N ARG A 88 23.34 -13.71 -12.00
CA ARG A 88 23.30 -12.30 -11.56
C ARG A 88 22.12 -11.98 -10.62
N GLY A 89 21.32 -12.98 -10.21
CA GLY A 89 20.23 -12.84 -9.26
C GLY A 89 18.84 -13.19 -9.83
N SER A 90 17.84 -13.21 -8.94
CA SER A 90 16.44 -13.50 -9.27
C SER A 90 15.79 -12.27 -9.93
N SER A 91 15.32 -12.42 -11.16
CA SER A 91 14.61 -11.38 -11.91
C SER A 91 13.11 -11.64 -11.88
N PHE A 92 12.34 -10.60 -11.53
CA PHE A 92 10.89 -10.58 -11.65
C PHE A 92 10.54 -10.27 -13.12
N GLU A 93 9.64 -11.05 -13.72
CA GLU A 93 9.13 -10.81 -15.10
C GLU A 93 7.95 -9.81 -15.13
N ASP A 94 7.60 -9.19 -14.01
CA ASP A 94 6.50 -8.23 -13.95
C ASP A 94 7.02 -6.80 -14.17
N GLU A 95 6.70 -6.21 -15.33
CA GLU A 95 7.04 -4.83 -15.71
C GLU A 95 6.59 -3.80 -14.64
N ARG A 96 5.57 -4.12 -13.83
CA ARG A 96 5.09 -3.25 -12.76
C ARG A 96 6.11 -3.13 -11.61
N CYS A 97 6.91 -4.16 -11.39
CA CYS A 97 7.95 -4.16 -10.37
C CYS A 97 9.16 -3.30 -10.77
N GLU A 98 9.28 -2.92 -12.04
CA GLU A 98 10.32 -2.00 -12.52
C GLU A 98 10.11 -0.56 -12.00
N MET A 99 8.87 -0.18 -11.69
CA MET A 99 8.49 1.15 -11.21
C MET A 99 8.54 1.31 -9.69
N VAL A 100 8.99 0.29 -8.95
CA VAL A 100 9.14 0.30 -7.48
C VAL A 100 10.41 1.08 -7.11
N TYR A 101 10.31 2.40 -7.13
CA TYR A 101 11.45 3.30 -6.90
C TYR A 101 11.67 3.70 -5.42
N GLU A 102 10.73 3.41 -4.51
CA GLU A 102 10.96 3.69 -3.09
C GLU A 102 11.84 2.61 -2.46
N ASN A 103 13.14 2.89 -2.62
CA ASN A 103 14.33 2.08 -2.42
C ASN A 103 14.42 0.92 -3.41
N GLY A 104 15.30 1.03 -4.43
CA GLY A 104 15.70 -0.06 -5.34
C GLY A 104 16.43 -1.22 -4.65
N ARG A 105 15.83 -1.74 -3.57
CA ARG A 105 16.34 -2.61 -2.51
C ARG A 105 15.12 -3.15 -1.77
N CYS A 106 14.48 -4.20 -2.28
CA CYS A 106 13.80 -5.12 -1.37
C CYS A 106 14.89 -5.77 -0.49
N SER A 107 15.31 -5.08 0.57
CA SER A 107 16.38 -5.50 1.47
C SER A 107 15.76 -6.19 2.69
N SER A 108 15.25 -7.40 2.51
CA SER A 108 15.08 -8.33 3.62
C SER A 108 16.44 -8.97 4.00
N VAL A 109 17.52 -8.17 4.10
CA VAL A 109 18.88 -8.66 4.40
C VAL A 109 18.96 -9.30 5.80
N LYS A 110 17.89 -9.20 6.60
CA LYS A 110 17.80 -9.72 7.96
C LYS A 110 16.76 -10.84 8.15
N CYS A 111 16.34 -11.53 7.09
CA CYS A 111 15.40 -12.65 7.22
C CYS A 111 16.03 -13.96 6.78
N GLU A 112 15.93 -14.97 7.65
CA GLU A 112 16.49 -16.31 7.45
C GLU A 112 15.75 -17.07 6.35
N ALA A 113 14.43 -16.83 6.23
CA ALA A 113 13.61 -17.28 5.13
C ALA A 113 12.73 -16.14 4.61
N THR A 114 12.74 -15.96 3.30
CA THR A 114 11.92 -14.97 2.59
C THR A 114 10.92 -15.69 1.70
N VAL A 115 9.70 -15.15 1.64
CA VAL A 115 8.63 -15.64 0.77
C VAL A 115 8.20 -14.49 -0.12
N LEU A 116 8.01 -14.78 -1.41
CA LEU A 116 7.38 -13.85 -2.34
C LEU A 116 5.92 -14.26 -2.58
N PRO A 117 4.93 -13.49 -2.07
CA PRO A 117 3.53 -13.74 -2.38
C PRO A 117 3.24 -13.57 -3.88
N PRO A 118 2.27 -14.32 -4.44
CA PRO A 118 1.84 -14.12 -5.82
C PRO A 118 1.38 -12.68 -6.06
N GLY A 119 1.92 -12.02 -7.08
CA GLY A 119 1.57 -10.65 -7.46
C GLY A 119 2.22 -9.55 -6.63
N ALA A 120 3.07 -9.90 -5.65
CA ALA A 120 3.89 -8.95 -4.91
C ALA A 120 5.22 -8.69 -5.63
N CYS A 121 5.74 -7.46 -5.50
CA CYS A 121 7.06 -7.06 -5.99
C CYS A 121 8.16 -7.18 -4.93
N CYS A 122 7.82 -7.06 -3.63
CA CYS A 122 8.77 -7.28 -2.53
C CYS A 122 8.53 -8.57 -1.72
N PRO A 123 9.62 -9.25 -1.31
CA PRO A 123 9.57 -10.40 -0.41
C PRO A 123 9.22 -9.97 1.01
N ILE A 124 8.48 -10.85 1.70
CA ILE A 124 8.21 -10.78 3.14
C ILE A 124 9.02 -11.84 3.88
N CYS A 125 9.21 -11.66 5.18
CA CYS A 125 9.83 -12.66 6.03
C CYS A 125 8.78 -13.71 6.39
N GLY A 126 9.04 -14.97 6.05
CA GLY A 126 8.13 -16.08 6.32
C GLY A 126 8.71 -17.03 7.35
N GLU A 127 7.87 -17.56 8.24
CA GLU A 127 8.20 -18.73 9.05
C GLU A 127 7.70 -19.97 8.31
N TYR A 128 8.60 -20.83 7.84
CA TYR A 128 8.20 -22.14 7.29
C TYR A 128 7.85 -23.06 8.45
N ARG A 129 6.57 -23.39 8.60
CA ARG A 129 6.11 -24.50 9.46
C ARG A 129 5.83 -25.71 8.59
N GLU A 130 6.76 -26.64 8.61
CA GLU A 130 6.62 -27.94 7.99
C GLU A 130 5.45 -28.71 8.67
N GLY A 131 4.42 -29.08 7.90
CA GLY A 131 3.44 -30.08 8.34
C GLY A 131 1.98 -29.66 8.59
N MET A 132 1.42 -28.68 7.88
CA MET A 132 -0.05 -28.47 7.86
C MET A 132 -0.62 -28.71 6.46
N ILE A 133 -1.00 -29.97 6.20
CA ILE A 133 -1.92 -30.41 5.13
C ILE A 133 -3.11 -31.06 5.82
#